data_AF-A0A8H9I7V7-F1
#
_entry.id   AF-A0A8H9I7V7-F1
#
_cell.length_a   1.000
_cell.length_b   1.000
_cell.length_c   1.000
_cell.angle_alpha   90.00
_cell.angle_beta   90.00
_cell.angle_gamma   90.00
#
_symmetry.space_group_name_H-M   'P 1'
#
loop_
_entity.id
_entity.type
_entity.pdbx_description
1 polymer ?
#
loop_
_entity_poly.entity_id
_entity_poly.type
_entity_poly.pdbx_seq_one_letter_code
_entity_poly.pdbx_strand_id
1 'polypeptide(L)'
;MVMQTTPSSIFAPILLIGLLNLPACSSFSGTGEQGNVAPQKSAESNTAHHQGELSKSIKTPQKIKVANHQHPLSWVQNADPHSDAQQAIKANDLRFLAFAGRVISVPGVNLAEHPVEYLEQHCGYRTLKGTGDTLRVGEQTSLRSLAHDYAVVYNQTILASCL
;
A
#
# COMPACT_ATOMS: atom_id res chain seq x y z
N MET A 1 4.24 3.08 -61.76
CA MET A 1 5.51 2.33 -61.57
C MET A 1 5.27 1.30 -60.50
N VAL A 2 5.28 0.03 -60.88
CA VAL A 2 5.14 -1.12 -59.98
C VAL A 2 6.55 -1.59 -59.65
N MET A 3 6.85 -1.77 -58.38
CA MET A 3 8.04 -2.50 -57.95
C MET A 3 7.64 -3.42 -56.80
N GLN A 4 7.44 -4.68 -57.17
CA GLN A 4 7.41 -5.83 -56.28
C GLN A 4 8.83 -6.12 -55.80
N THR A 5 8.99 -6.54 -54.55
CA THR A 5 9.83 -7.68 -54.13
C THR A 5 9.54 -8.07 -52.65
N THR A 6 8.97 -9.25 -52.46
CA THR A 6 9.23 -10.17 -51.32
C THR A 6 10.16 -11.29 -51.86
N PRO A 7 10.64 -12.34 -51.14
CA PRO A 7 10.42 -12.83 -49.76
C PRO A 7 11.78 -12.98 -49.00
N SER A 8 11.98 -13.55 -47.80
CA SER A 8 11.63 -14.87 -47.28
C SER A 8 12.10 -15.06 -45.83
N SER A 9 11.27 -15.81 -45.09
CA SER A 9 11.50 -16.60 -43.87
C SER A 9 12.90 -17.19 -43.68
N ILE A 10 13.39 -17.30 -42.43
CA ILE A 10 14.30 -18.36 -41.93
C ILE A 10 14.47 -18.24 -40.39
N PHE A 11 14.05 -19.31 -39.70
CA PHE A 11 14.60 -19.88 -38.45
C PHE A 11 14.36 -19.19 -37.09
N ALA A 12 13.42 -19.78 -36.35
CA ALA A 12 13.48 -19.90 -34.89
C ALA A 12 14.52 -20.97 -34.49
N PRO A 13 15.12 -20.84 -33.30
CA PRO A 13 15.33 -22.00 -32.45
C PRO A 13 14.80 -21.81 -31.02
N ILE A 14 14.19 -22.90 -30.56
CA ILE A 14 13.74 -23.21 -29.20
C ILE A 14 14.96 -23.45 -28.29
N LEU A 15 15.04 -22.78 -27.14
CA LEU A 15 15.88 -23.14 -25.97
C LEU A 15 15.45 -22.19 -24.83
N LEU A 16 15.22 -22.55 -23.57
CA LEU A 16 15.25 -23.79 -22.81
C LEU A 16 14.54 -23.45 -21.49
N ILE A 17 13.63 -24.29 -21.01
CA ILE A 17 12.98 -24.09 -19.70
C ILE A 17 14.01 -24.39 -18.62
N GLY A 18 14.50 -23.35 -17.95
CA GLY A 18 15.34 -23.47 -16.76
C GLY A 18 14.47 -23.74 -15.53
N LEU A 19 14.34 -25.01 -15.14
CA LEU A 19 13.83 -25.39 -13.83
C LEU A 19 14.92 -25.14 -12.79
N LEU A 20 14.82 -24.02 -12.06
CA LEU A 20 15.61 -23.79 -10.86
C LEU A 20 14.91 -24.47 -9.69
N ASN A 21 15.59 -25.49 -9.14
CA ASN A 21 15.25 -26.16 -7.89
C ASN A 21 15.26 -25.14 -6.73
N LEU A 22 14.17 -25.05 -5.97
CA LEU A 22 14.20 -24.46 -4.64
C LEU A 22 14.62 -25.53 -3.61
N PRO A 23 15.61 -25.27 -2.75
CA PRO A 23 15.82 -26.08 -1.56
C PRO A 23 14.68 -25.83 -0.56
N ALA A 24 13.93 -26.88 -0.23
CA ALA A 24 13.04 -26.88 0.92
C ALA A 24 13.88 -26.91 2.21
N CYS A 25 13.85 -25.84 3.00
CA CYS A 25 14.33 -25.89 4.38
C CYS A 25 13.28 -26.58 5.24
N SER A 26 13.62 -27.77 5.75
CA SER A 26 12.93 -28.44 6.84
C SER A 26 13.53 -28.03 8.19
N SER A 27 12.74 -28.27 9.24
CA SER A 27 13.14 -28.49 10.64
C SER A 27 13.08 -27.30 11.59
N PHE A 28 11.99 -27.23 12.35
CA PHE A 28 12.05 -26.92 13.79
C PHE A 28 11.36 -28.06 14.55
N SER A 29 12.16 -28.98 15.07
CA SER A 29 11.73 -29.96 16.09
C SER A 29 11.91 -29.33 17.46
N GLY A 30 10.83 -29.29 18.24
CA GLY A 30 10.82 -28.85 19.63
C GLY A 30 9.63 -29.46 20.35
N THR A 31 9.85 -30.68 20.82
CA THR A 31 9.02 -31.63 21.58
C THR A 31 8.23 -31.05 22.76
N GLY A 32 7.05 -31.62 23.01
CA GLY A 32 6.33 -31.50 24.29
C GLY A 32 4.91 -32.05 24.26
N GLU A 33 4.75 -33.37 24.12
CA GLU A 33 3.49 -34.06 24.44
C GLU A 33 3.17 -33.96 25.94
N GLN A 34 1.92 -33.66 26.29
CA GLN A 34 1.06 -34.53 27.11
C GLN A 34 -0.24 -33.79 27.44
N GLY A 35 -1.31 -34.18 26.76
CA GLY A 35 -2.67 -33.92 27.21
C GLY A 35 -3.08 -34.98 28.23
N ASN A 36 -3.62 -34.55 29.36
CA ASN A 36 -4.55 -35.35 30.14
C ASN A 36 -5.37 -34.47 31.10
N VAL A 37 -6.70 -34.61 30.98
CA VAL A 37 -7.72 -34.64 32.05
C VAL A 37 -7.97 -33.35 32.87
N ALA A 38 -9.20 -32.84 32.76
CA ALA A 38 -9.86 -31.87 33.66
C ALA A 38 -10.21 -32.51 35.03
N PRO A 39 -10.96 -31.91 36.00
CA PRO A 39 -11.41 -30.52 36.21
C PRO A 39 -11.13 -30.03 37.66
N GLN A 40 -11.82 -28.96 38.11
CA GLN A 40 -11.99 -28.41 39.49
C GLN A 40 -11.28 -27.07 39.72
N LYS A 41 -11.77 -26.09 40.48
CA LYS A 41 -13.06 -25.74 41.13
C LYS A 41 -12.72 -24.48 41.96
N SER A 42 -13.71 -23.61 42.20
CA SER A 42 -13.76 -22.58 43.28
C SER A 42 -12.88 -21.34 43.08
N ALA A 43 -13.48 -20.15 42.92
CA ALA A 43 -13.97 -19.25 43.99
C ALA A 43 -12.81 -18.54 44.70
N GLU A 44 -12.89 -17.32 45.21
CA GLU A 44 -13.75 -16.15 45.12
C GLU A 44 -13.03 -15.12 46.04
N SER A 45 -13.08 -13.84 45.68
CA SER A 45 -13.02 -12.67 46.59
C SER A 45 -11.91 -12.54 47.65
N ASN A 46 -11.20 -11.40 47.64
CA ASN A 46 -11.56 -10.26 48.50
C ASN A 46 -10.54 -9.11 48.43
N THR A 47 -11.13 -7.93 48.38
CA THR A 47 -10.62 -6.57 48.49
C THR A 47 -9.85 -6.29 49.80
N ALA A 48 -8.81 -5.44 49.74
CA ALA A 48 -8.74 -4.13 50.46
C ALA A 48 -7.31 -3.69 50.85
N HIS A 49 -6.97 -2.48 50.40
CA HIS A 49 -6.25 -1.38 51.07
C HIS A 49 -5.04 -1.67 51.98
N HIS A 50 -3.92 -1.00 51.71
CA HIS A 50 -3.32 -0.07 52.70
C HIS A 50 -2.43 0.98 52.02
N GLN A 51 -2.62 2.21 52.47
CA GLN A 51 -1.91 3.43 52.11
C GLN A 51 -0.46 3.40 52.63
N GLY A 52 0.43 4.07 51.89
CA GLY A 52 1.80 4.37 52.31
C GLY A 52 2.37 5.45 51.40
N GLU A 53 2.22 6.70 51.82
CA GLU A 53 2.67 7.90 51.13
C GLU A 53 4.19 8.11 51.30
N LEU A 54 4.76 8.83 50.32
CA LEU A 54 5.86 9.80 50.45
C LEU A 54 7.28 9.42 49.97
N SER A 55 7.60 10.02 48.81
CA SER A 55 8.87 10.65 48.43
C SER A 55 10.07 9.80 47.97
N LYS A 56 10.31 9.77 46.65
CA LYS A 56 11.29 10.68 46.01
C LYS A 56 11.43 10.48 44.51
N SER A 57 11.68 11.60 43.84
CA SER A 57 12.31 11.77 42.53
C SER A 57 11.39 11.69 41.32
N ILE A 58 10.63 12.77 41.15
CA ILE A 58 10.22 13.27 39.83
C ILE A 58 11.50 13.59 39.08
N LYS A 59 12.03 12.63 38.33
CA LYS A 59 12.98 12.92 37.26
C LYS A 59 12.19 13.56 36.13
N THR A 60 12.51 14.83 35.93
CA THR A 60 12.23 15.73 34.82
C THR A 60 11.70 15.03 33.56
N PRO A 61 10.62 15.53 32.94
CA PRO A 61 10.16 15.03 31.64
C PRO A 61 11.33 15.10 30.67
N GLN A 62 11.76 13.95 30.19
CA GLN A 62 12.56 13.90 28.98
C GLN A 62 11.72 14.61 27.93
N LYS A 63 12.24 15.73 27.44
CA LYS A 63 11.76 16.47 26.29
C LYS A 63 11.57 15.46 25.15
N ILE A 64 10.37 14.89 25.06
CA ILE A 64 9.96 14.14 23.89
C ILE A 64 10.05 15.17 22.78
N LYS A 65 11.05 15.01 21.92
CA LYS A 65 11.10 15.67 20.64
C LYS A 65 9.83 15.19 19.95
N VAL A 66 8.75 15.98 20.07
CA VAL A 66 7.51 15.75 19.36
C VAL A 66 7.90 15.86 17.90
N ALA A 67 8.23 14.71 17.32
CA ALA A 67 8.39 14.58 15.90
C ALA A 67 7.04 15.00 15.35
N ASN A 68 7.03 16.08 14.57
CA ASN A 68 5.86 16.51 13.84
C ASN A 68 5.48 15.34 12.91
N HIS A 69 4.58 14.48 13.37
CA HIS A 69 4.10 13.31 12.63
C HIS A 69 3.05 13.77 11.63
N GLN A 70 3.49 14.63 10.69
CA GLN A 70 2.65 15.10 9.62
C GLN A 70 2.17 13.89 8.80
N HIS A 71 0.87 13.74 8.65
CA HIS A 71 0.30 12.64 7.88
C HIS A 71 0.82 12.68 6.43
N PRO A 72 1.23 11.55 5.83
CA PRO A 72 1.70 11.49 4.44
C PRO A 72 0.73 12.02 3.37
N LEU A 73 -0.54 12.21 3.70
CA LEU A 73 -1.59 12.68 2.80
C LEU A 73 -1.97 14.15 3.04
N SER A 74 -1.39 14.81 4.05
CA SER A 74 -1.76 16.20 4.40
C SER A 74 -1.56 17.22 3.27
N TRP A 75 -0.68 16.93 2.30
CA TRP A 75 -0.47 17.77 1.13
C TRP A 75 -1.74 17.97 0.31
N VAL A 76 -2.68 17.01 0.33
CA VAL A 76 -3.90 17.06 -0.48
C VAL A 76 -4.86 18.17 -0.06
N GLN A 77 -4.74 18.68 1.17
CA GLN A 77 -5.62 19.75 1.69
C GLN A 77 -5.53 21.05 0.88
N ASN A 78 -4.40 21.29 0.21
CA ASN A 78 -4.14 22.53 -0.51
C ASN A 78 -3.71 22.27 -1.97
N ALA A 79 -3.92 21.05 -2.47
CA ALA A 79 -3.51 20.65 -3.82
C ALA A 79 -4.64 20.85 -4.83
N ASP A 80 -4.28 21.08 -6.09
CA ASP A 80 -5.22 21.18 -7.21
C ASP A 80 -4.96 20.03 -8.19
N PRO A 81 -5.81 19.00 -8.24
CA PRO A 81 -5.58 17.83 -9.06
C PRO A 81 -5.55 18.13 -10.57
N HIS A 82 -6.26 19.16 -11.03
CA HIS A 82 -6.23 19.53 -12.45
C HIS A 82 -4.89 20.17 -12.82
N SER A 83 -4.45 21.17 -12.05
CA SER A 83 -3.16 21.83 -12.27
C SER A 83 -2.01 20.81 -12.19
N ASP A 84 -2.03 19.94 -11.18
CA ASP A 84 -0.97 18.96 -10.95
C ASP A 84 -0.93 17.89 -12.06
N ALA A 85 -2.08 17.44 -12.56
CA ALA A 85 -2.13 16.52 -13.71
C ALA A 85 -1.61 17.18 -14.99
N GLN A 86 -1.99 18.43 -15.25
CA GLN A 86 -1.49 19.18 -16.40
C GLN A 86 0.03 19.39 -16.33
N GLN A 87 0.57 19.64 -15.14
CA GLN A 87 2.01 19.72 -14.94
C GLN A 87 2.70 18.38 -15.18
N ALA A 88 2.13 17.27 -14.69
CA ALA A 88 2.65 15.93 -14.90
C ALA A 88 2.68 15.56 -16.38
N ILE A 89 1.61 15.85 -17.12
CA ILE A 89 1.53 15.64 -18.59
C ILE A 89 2.63 16.43 -19.30
N LYS A 90 2.81 17.72 -18.97
CA LYS A 90 3.89 18.55 -19.54
C LYS A 90 5.29 17.99 -19.24
N ALA A 91 5.45 17.31 -18.11
CA ALA A 91 6.68 16.66 -17.71
C ALA A 91 6.81 15.21 -18.24
N ASN A 92 5.86 14.73 -19.05
CA ASN A 92 5.78 13.35 -19.54
C ASN A 92 5.72 12.30 -18.40
N ASP A 93 5.20 12.67 -17.23
CA ASP A 93 4.86 11.74 -16.15
C ASP A 93 3.37 11.37 -16.24
N LEU A 94 3.09 10.36 -17.07
CA LEU A 94 1.72 9.87 -17.33
C LEU A 94 1.28 8.78 -16.34
N ARG A 95 2.00 8.61 -15.23
CA ARG A 95 1.66 7.57 -14.25
C ARG A 95 0.42 7.95 -13.46
N PHE A 96 -0.52 7.00 -13.34
CA PHE A 96 -1.69 7.14 -12.49
C PHE A 96 -1.34 7.17 -11.00
N LEU A 97 -2.22 7.75 -10.19
CA LEU A 97 -2.19 7.66 -8.75
C LEU A 97 -3.04 6.48 -8.28
N ALA A 98 -2.38 5.51 -7.66
CA ALA A 98 -3.01 4.29 -7.17
C ALA A 98 -3.07 4.27 -5.63
N PHE A 99 -4.08 3.57 -5.12
CA PHE A 99 -4.27 3.30 -3.71
C PHE A 99 -3.81 1.88 -3.37
N ALA A 100 -2.93 1.74 -2.37
CA ALA A 100 -2.29 0.49 -2.00
C ALA A 100 -3.07 -0.30 -0.93
N GLY A 101 -4.36 -0.55 -1.17
CA GLY A 101 -5.13 -1.46 -0.31
C GLY A 101 -4.77 -2.94 -0.56
N ARG A 102 -5.59 -3.86 0.00
CA ARG A 102 -5.52 -5.31 -0.29
C ARG A 102 -5.40 -5.62 -1.78
N VAL A 103 -6.05 -4.81 -2.61
CA VAL A 103 -5.91 -4.80 -4.06
C VAL A 103 -5.58 -3.37 -4.49
N ILE A 104 -4.74 -3.24 -5.51
CA ILE A 104 -4.47 -1.95 -6.15
C ILE A 104 -5.78 -1.40 -6.73
N SER A 105 -6.10 -0.17 -6.37
CA SER A 105 -7.19 0.57 -6.99
C SER A 105 -6.65 1.83 -7.64
N VAL A 106 -7.22 2.21 -8.78
CA VAL A 106 -6.89 3.43 -9.51
C VAL A 106 -8.17 4.29 -9.56
N PRO A 107 -8.36 5.21 -8.60
CA PRO A 107 -9.58 6.01 -8.51
C PRO A 107 -9.88 6.74 -9.82
N GLY A 108 -11.15 6.78 -10.22
CA GLY A 108 -11.60 7.50 -11.42
C GLY A 108 -11.40 6.76 -12.75
N VAL A 109 -10.80 5.57 -12.75
CA VAL A 109 -10.61 4.74 -13.95
C VAL A 109 -11.53 3.51 -13.90
N ASN A 110 -12.20 3.21 -15.01
CA ASN A 110 -13.00 1.99 -15.14
C ASN A 110 -12.08 0.78 -15.38
N LEU A 111 -11.83 0.00 -14.34
CA LEU A 111 -10.93 -1.16 -14.42
C LEU A 111 -11.50 -2.35 -15.21
N ALA A 112 -12.79 -2.34 -15.55
CA ALA A 112 -13.36 -3.33 -16.46
C ALA A 112 -12.96 -3.05 -17.92
N GLU A 113 -12.79 -1.77 -18.27
CA GLU A 113 -12.35 -1.32 -19.59
C GLU A 113 -10.82 -1.24 -19.68
N HIS A 114 -10.18 -0.82 -18.58
CA HIS A 114 -8.73 -0.67 -18.48
C HIS A 114 -8.20 -1.42 -17.25
N PRO A 115 -7.97 -2.75 -17.35
CA PRO A 115 -7.41 -3.55 -16.26
C PRO A 115 -6.09 -2.97 -15.74
N VAL A 116 -5.76 -3.24 -14.47
CA VAL A 116 -4.57 -2.67 -13.82
C VAL A 116 -3.29 -3.03 -14.58
N GLU A 117 -3.18 -4.26 -15.08
CA GLU A 117 -2.04 -4.74 -15.86
C GLU A 117 -1.89 -3.96 -17.18
N TYR A 118 -3.01 -3.62 -17.82
CA TYR A 118 -3.01 -2.80 -19.03
C TYR A 118 -2.52 -1.38 -18.74
N LEU A 119 -3.01 -0.77 -17.66
CA LEU A 119 -2.58 0.56 -17.22
C LEU A 119 -1.09 0.59 -16.87
N GLU A 120 -0.59 -0.45 -16.19
CA GLU A 120 0.82 -0.57 -15.81
C GLU A 120 1.75 -0.64 -17.02
N GLN A 121 1.37 -1.39 -18.05
CA GLN A 121 2.16 -1.55 -19.27
C GLN A 121 2.23 -0.30 -20.13
N HIS A 122 1.17 0.52 -20.17
CA HIS A 122 1.06 1.66 -21.09
C HIS A 122 1.43 2.99 -20.45
N CYS A 123 0.96 3.23 -19.23
CA CYS A 123 1.10 4.53 -18.54
C CYS A 123 1.93 4.40 -17.25
N GLY A 124 1.86 3.23 -16.62
CA GLY A 124 2.34 3.00 -15.27
C GLY A 124 1.44 3.63 -14.20
N TYR A 125 1.70 3.28 -12.94
CA TYR A 125 1.07 3.93 -11.79
C TYR A 125 2.08 4.08 -10.65
N ARG A 126 1.79 4.99 -9.73
CA ARG A 126 2.50 5.13 -8.46
C ARG A 126 1.51 5.08 -7.30
N THR A 127 1.88 4.38 -6.23
CA THR A 127 1.04 4.28 -5.05
C THR A 127 1.19 5.51 -4.17
N LEU A 128 0.07 6.05 -3.70
CA LEU A 128 0.06 7.18 -2.77
C LEU A 128 0.42 6.70 -1.35
N LYS A 129 1.45 7.28 -0.75
CA LYS A 129 1.84 6.97 0.63
C LYS A 129 0.69 7.30 1.59
N GLY A 130 0.42 6.40 2.54
CA GLY A 130 -0.70 6.54 3.48
C GLY A 130 -2.04 6.03 2.94
N THR A 131 -2.08 5.40 1.76
CA THR A 131 -3.29 4.74 1.21
C THR A 131 -3.32 3.23 1.44
N GLY A 132 -2.44 2.72 2.31
CA GLY A 132 -2.35 1.32 2.71
C GLY A 132 -3.59 0.77 3.44
N ASP A 133 -3.52 -0.50 3.83
CA ASP A 133 -4.56 -1.20 4.62
C ASP A 133 -4.65 -0.74 6.09
N THR A 134 -3.64 -0.03 6.58
CA THR A 134 -3.66 0.51 7.95
C THR A 134 -4.47 1.80 7.99
N LEU A 135 -5.69 1.73 8.51
CA LEU A 135 -6.52 2.89 8.77
C LEU A 135 -6.52 3.21 10.26
N ARG A 136 -6.22 4.46 10.61
CA ARG A 136 -6.47 5.02 11.94
C ARG A 136 -7.75 5.85 11.86
N VAL A 137 -8.65 5.70 12.82
CA VAL A 137 -9.93 6.43 12.82
C VAL A 137 -9.68 7.92 13.15
N GLY A 138 -10.42 8.84 12.53
CA GLY A 138 -10.34 10.29 12.76
C GLY A 138 -9.83 11.08 11.56
N GLU A 139 -8.95 12.05 11.77
CA GLU A 139 -8.40 12.93 10.71
C GLU A 139 -7.78 12.17 9.52
N GLN A 140 -7.31 10.94 9.74
CA GLN A 140 -6.74 10.10 8.68
C GLN A 140 -7.82 9.61 7.69
N THR A 141 -9.06 9.37 8.14
CA THR A 141 -10.14 8.96 7.23
C THR A 141 -10.57 10.12 6.33
N SER A 142 -10.61 11.36 6.85
CA SER A 142 -10.88 12.55 6.03
C SER A 142 -9.77 12.82 5.02
N LEU A 143 -8.50 12.69 5.41
CA LEU A 143 -7.37 12.86 4.49
C LEU A 143 -7.35 11.79 3.39
N ARG A 144 -7.72 10.55 3.72
CA ARG A 144 -7.85 9.47 2.73
C ARG A 144 -8.97 9.74 1.73
N SER A 145 -10.12 10.23 2.19
CA SER A 145 -11.23 10.62 1.31
C SER A 145 -10.79 11.74 0.36
N LEU A 146 -10.14 12.78 0.89
CA LEU A 146 -9.67 13.89 0.07
C LEU A 146 -8.60 13.46 -0.95
N ALA A 147 -7.69 12.56 -0.55
CA ALA A 147 -6.73 11.93 -1.46
C ALA A 147 -7.40 11.10 -2.55
N HIS A 148 -8.53 10.45 -2.24
CA HIS A 148 -9.27 9.65 -3.22
C HIS A 148 -9.90 10.57 -4.26
N ASP A 149 -10.59 11.62 -3.83
CA ASP A 149 -11.26 12.57 -4.73
C ASP A 149 -10.23 13.33 -5.60
N TYR A 150 -9.09 13.71 -5.00
CA TYR A 150 -7.95 14.23 -5.73
C TYR A 150 -7.48 13.26 -6.82
N ALA A 151 -7.30 11.98 -6.48
CA ALA A 151 -6.83 10.97 -7.42
C ALA A 151 -7.84 10.71 -8.55
N VAL A 152 -9.15 10.77 -8.29
CA VAL A 152 -10.19 10.64 -9.33
C VAL A 152 -9.97 11.68 -10.43
N VAL A 153 -9.88 12.95 -10.05
CA VAL A 153 -9.75 14.07 -11.00
C VAL A 153 -8.40 14.03 -11.72
N TYR A 154 -7.32 13.78 -10.98
CA TYR A 154 -5.98 13.65 -11.55
C TYR A 154 -5.94 12.51 -12.58
N ASN A 155 -6.42 11.32 -12.22
CA ASN A 155 -6.34 10.13 -13.05
C ASN A 155 -7.21 10.25 -14.31
N GLN A 156 -8.39 10.85 -14.23
CA GLN A 156 -9.21 11.10 -15.42
C GLN A 156 -8.52 12.05 -16.41
N THR A 157 -7.78 13.04 -15.89
CA THR A 157 -7.00 13.96 -16.73
C THR A 157 -5.82 13.24 -17.38
N ILE A 158 -5.12 12.36 -16.65
CA ILE A 158 -4.05 11.52 -17.20
C ILE A 158 -4.59 10.53 -18.23
N LEU A 159 -5.74 9.91 -17.96
CA LEU A 159 -6.36 8.91 -18.83
C LEU A 159 -6.56 9.46 -20.24
N ALA A 160 -7.14 10.65 -20.36
CA ALA A 160 -7.38 11.33 -21.63
C ALA A 160 -6.10 11.72 -22.40
N SER A 161 -4.94 11.72 -21.74
CA SER A 161 -3.65 12.02 -22.36
C SER A 161 -2.80 10.79 -22.65
N CYS A 162 -3.02 9.68 -21.93
CA CYS A 162 -2.19 8.49 -22.04
C CYS A 162 -2.77 7.44 -22.99
N LEU A 163 -4.09 7.24 -22.96
CA LEU A 163 -4.81 6.22 -23.73
C LEU A 163 -5.74 6.87 -24.75
#